data_AF-A0A838MYV9-F1
#
_entry.id   AF-A0A838MYV9-F1
#
_cell.length_a   1.000
_cell.length_b   1.000
_cell.length_c   1.000
_cell.angle_alpha   90.00
_cell.angle_beta   90.00
_cell.angle_gamma   90.00
#
_symmetry.space_group_name_H-M   'P 1'
#
loop_
_entity.id
_entity.type
_entity.pdbx_description
1 polymer ?
#
loop_
_entity_poly.entity_id
_entity_poly.type
_entity_poly.pdbx_seq_one_letter_code
_entity_poly.pdbx_strand_id
1 'polypeptide(L)'
;AAVFAALKDVNLTSSRLVGSDEDETRDKPADKPADKPDAQATPTPSPTPQGDQSGAGQRTRQPQSTAPPLSPEQQRDLSGQTEKLMGAPPDLPPIASPSAKPERVPEPVPGAIMRAAVDRSTPLTFGYEETHLPVLVDSAYFFRPSKQGTNAVVFAASDAQSLRIAGFIWPGNTERLLRGTSYVIDEPTGRGHVVLFAEDPNFRAIWRNATRMFFNSFLF
;
A
#
# COMPACT_ATOMS: atom_id res chain seq x y z
N ALA A 1 -9.39 15.99 2.19
CA ALA A 1 -8.54 17.18 1.93
C ALA A 1 -7.05 16.85 2.08
N ALA A 2 -6.59 16.26 3.20
CA ALA A 2 -5.19 15.92 3.41
C ALA A 2 -4.56 15.03 2.30
N VAL A 3 -5.32 14.04 1.82
CA VAL A 3 -4.91 13.18 0.68
C VAL A 3 -4.52 14.01 -0.55
N PHE A 4 -5.32 15.05 -0.89
CA PHE A 4 -5.05 15.91 -2.04
C PHE A 4 -3.74 16.69 -1.88
N ALA A 5 -3.47 17.23 -0.69
CA ALA A 5 -2.23 17.96 -0.42
C ALA A 5 -0.98 17.07 -0.61
N ALA A 6 -1.10 15.78 -0.28
CA ALA A 6 -0.03 14.79 -0.41
C ALA A 6 0.10 14.19 -1.82
N LEU A 7 -0.73 14.58 -2.77
CA LEU A 7 -0.58 14.17 -4.17
C LEU A 7 0.66 14.85 -4.78
N LYS A 8 1.36 14.09 -5.62
CA LYS A 8 2.57 14.51 -6.33
C LYS A 8 2.43 15.87 -7.01
N ASP A 9 1.35 16.05 -7.75
CA ASP A 9 1.20 17.22 -8.63
C ASP A 9 0.79 18.48 -7.88
N VAL A 10 0.43 18.35 -6.59
CA VAL A 10 -0.12 19.43 -5.77
C VAL A 10 0.96 20.16 -4.99
N ASN A 11 2.09 19.50 -4.67
CA ASN A 11 3.28 20.10 -4.02
C ASN A 11 2.98 20.97 -2.78
N LEU A 12 1.92 20.65 -2.02
CA LEU A 12 1.55 21.37 -0.79
C LEU A 12 2.19 20.76 0.46
N THR A 13 2.76 19.57 0.37
CA THR A 13 3.54 18.93 1.44
C THR A 13 4.62 18.04 0.82
N SER A 14 5.69 17.83 1.57
CA SER A 14 6.73 16.82 1.30
C SER A 14 6.35 15.43 1.80
N SER A 15 5.26 15.30 2.55
CA SER A 15 4.65 14.02 2.92
C SER A 15 4.06 13.32 1.70
N ARG A 16 4.07 11.99 1.73
CA ARG A 16 3.55 11.11 0.66
C ARG A 16 2.70 9.99 1.25
N LEU A 17 1.75 9.51 0.47
CA LEU A 17 0.92 8.38 0.86
C LEU A 17 1.73 7.08 0.80
N VAL A 18 1.56 6.23 1.82
CA VAL A 18 2.13 4.87 1.83
C VAL A 18 1.55 4.07 0.66
N GLY A 19 2.41 3.36 -0.06
CA GLY A 19 1.99 2.55 -1.21
C GLY A 19 1.75 3.36 -2.50
N SER A 20 2.04 4.66 -2.52
CA SER A 20 2.12 5.45 -3.76
C SER A 20 3.37 5.10 -4.58
N ASP A 21 3.34 5.34 -5.88
CA ASP A 21 4.48 5.09 -6.79
C ASP A 21 5.79 5.74 -6.32
N GLU A 22 5.70 6.86 -5.60
CA GLU A 22 6.87 7.57 -5.08
C GLU A 22 7.47 6.91 -3.84
N ASP A 23 6.64 6.26 -3.03
CA ASP A 23 7.09 5.44 -1.91
C ASP A 23 7.90 4.22 -2.42
N GLU A 24 7.63 3.75 -3.65
CA GLU A 24 8.38 2.65 -4.27
C GLU A 24 9.86 2.97 -4.50
N THR A 25 10.21 4.24 -4.72
CA THR A 25 11.62 4.62 -4.91
C THR A 25 12.44 4.53 -3.62
N ARG A 26 11.77 4.52 -2.46
CA ARG A 26 12.41 4.35 -1.15
C ARG A 26 12.75 2.89 -0.84
N ASP A 27 11.88 1.96 -1.24
CA ASP A 27 12.09 0.51 -1.03
C ASP A 27 13.11 -0.11 -2.00
N LYS A 28 13.61 0.66 -2.98
CA LYS A 28 14.76 0.25 -3.78
C LYS A 28 16.02 0.38 -2.92
N PRO A 29 16.80 -0.70 -2.70
CA PRO A 29 18.06 -0.59 -1.99
C PRO A 29 18.95 0.44 -2.69
N ALA A 30 19.46 1.39 -1.91
CA ALA A 30 20.39 2.40 -2.40
C ALA A 30 21.56 1.70 -3.10
N ASP A 31 21.70 1.94 -4.40
CA ASP A 31 22.77 1.41 -5.22
C ASP A 31 24.10 1.82 -4.58
N LYS A 32 24.94 0.83 -4.25
CA LYS A 32 26.32 1.10 -3.83
C LYS A 32 27.01 1.85 -4.97
N PRO A 33 27.77 2.93 -4.71
CA PRO A 33 28.49 3.62 -5.77
C PRO A 33 29.50 2.64 -6.38
N ALA A 34 29.23 2.23 -7.61
CA ALA A 34 30.13 1.41 -8.42
C ALA A 34 31.35 2.26 -8.81
N ASP A 35 32.51 1.75 -8.42
CA ASP A 35 33.82 2.23 -8.83
C ASP A 35 33.96 2.09 -10.34
N LYS A 36 34.28 3.19 -11.04
CA LYS A 36 34.61 3.17 -12.47
C LYS A 36 36.06 2.76 -12.64
N PRO A 37 36.37 1.92 -13.64
CA PRO A 37 37.56 2.17 -14.43
C PRO A 37 37.26 2.33 -15.92
N ASP A 38 37.87 3.39 -16.43
CA ASP A 38 38.27 3.82 -17.77
C ASP A 38 37.95 3.01 -19.04
N ALA A 39 37.73 3.80 -20.09
CA ALA A 39 37.46 3.43 -21.46
C ALA A 39 38.68 2.87 -22.21
N GLN A 40 38.46 1.91 -23.12
CA GLN A 40 39.23 1.84 -24.37
C GLN A 40 38.51 1.10 -25.52
N ALA A 41 38.35 1.87 -26.61
CA ALA A 41 38.38 1.54 -28.05
C ALA A 41 37.52 0.42 -28.68
N THR A 42 36.72 0.85 -29.68
CA THR A 42 36.10 0.09 -30.79
C THR A 42 37.15 -0.53 -31.73
N PRO A 43 36.83 -1.53 -32.59
CA PRO A 43 36.21 -1.23 -33.90
C PRO A 43 35.20 -2.29 -34.44
N THR A 44 34.38 -1.85 -35.41
CA THR A 44 33.48 -2.60 -36.34
C THR A 44 34.15 -2.55 -37.74
N PRO A 45 33.95 -3.44 -38.78
CA PRO A 45 32.63 -3.90 -39.31
C PRO A 45 32.47 -5.27 -40.08
N SER A 46 31.20 -5.73 -40.17
CA SER A 46 30.39 -6.37 -41.28
C SER A 46 30.89 -7.61 -42.08
N PRO A 47 30.08 -8.33 -42.94
CA PRO A 47 28.62 -8.36 -43.23
C PRO A 47 27.95 -9.79 -43.29
N THR A 48 26.63 -9.81 -43.61
CA THR A 48 25.62 -10.90 -43.78
C THR A 48 25.87 -11.92 -44.92
N PRO A 49 25.09 -13.03 -45.06
CA PRO A 49 23.86 -12.98 -45.88
C PRO A 49 22.66 -13.86 -45.42
N GLN A 50 21.51 -13.55 -46.05
CA GLN A 50 20.14 -14.08 -45.93
C GLN A 50 19.96 -15.60 -46.11
N GLY A 51 18.85 -16.11 -45.56
CA GLY A 51 18.22 -17.38 -45.93
C GLY A 51 16.70 -17.31 -45.70
N ASP A 52 15.98 -17.10 -46.80
CA ASP A 52 14.52 -17.14 -46.96
C ASP A 52 14.00 -18.58 -46.79
N GLN A 53 12.81 -18.77 -46.17
CA GLN A 53 11.75 -19.63 -46.71
C GLN A 53 10.49 -19.70 -45.83
N SER A 54 9.40 -19.32 -46.47
CA SER A 54 7.99 -19.51 -46.11
C SER A 54 7.54 -20.94 -46.46
N GLY A 55 6.59 -21.50 -45.71
CA GLY A 55 6.02 -22.82 -46.01
C GLY A 55 4.78 -23.15 -45.20
N ALA A 56 3.63 -23.17 -45.89
CA ALA A 56 2.31 -23.43 -45.36
C ALA A 56 1.98 -24.94 -45.25
N GLY A 57 1.17 -25.28 -44.24
CA GLY A 57 0.20 -26.38 -44.29
C GLY A 57 0.69 -27.80 -43.98
N GLN A 58 0.09 -28.44 -42.97
CA GLN A 58 -0.74 -29.64 -43.18
C GLN A 58 -1.40 -30.11 -41.88
N ARG A 59 -2.72 -30.29 -41.95
CA ARG A 59 -3.55 -31.01 -40.99
C ARG A 59 -3.29 -32.51 -41.15
N THR A 60 -3.04 -33.20 -40.05
CA THR A 60 -3.09 -34.67 -40.02
C THR A 60 -4.09 -35.09 -38.93
N ARG A 61 -5.21 -35.67 -39.38
CA ARG A 61 -6.19 -36.36 -38.55
C ARG A 61 -5.64 -37.75 -38.18
N GLN A 62 -5.81 -38.16 -36.93
CA GLN A 62 -5.75 -39.57 -36.51
C GLN A 62 -6.83 -39.87 -35.46
N PRO A 63 -7.26 -41.14 -35.34
CA PRO A 63 -8.68 -41.52 -35.25
C PRO A 63 -9.23 -41.65 -33.83
N GLN A 64 -10.56 -41.60 -33.76
CA GLN A 64 -11.37 -41.90 -32.57
C GLN A 64 -11.10 -43.33 -32.07
N SER A 65 -10.65 -43.44 -30.82
CA SER A 65 -10.63 -44.67 -30.04
C SER A 65 -11.86 -44.70 -29.14
N THR A 66 -12.79 -45.61 -29.42
CA THR A 66 -13.97 -45.93 -28.60
C THR A 66 -13.54 -46.54 -27.26
N ALA A 67 -13.88 -45.90 -26.14
CA ALA A 67 -13.70 -46.46 -24.81
C ALA A 67 -14.87 -47.42 -24.45
N PRO A 68 -14.61 -48.56 -23.78
CA PRO A 68 -15.64 -49.51 -23.33
C PRO A 68 -16.50 -48.93 -22.18
N PRO A 69 -17.72 -49.46 -21.95
CA PRO A 69 -18.62 -48.94 -20.93
C PRO A 69 -18.07 -49.18 -19.51
N LEU A 70 -18.09 -48.13 -18.69
CA LEU A 70 -17.58 -48.11 -17.32
C LEU A 70 -18.48 -48.90 -16.36
N SER A 71 -17.87 -49.51 -15.35
CA SER A 71 -18.53 -50.35 -14.34
C SER A 71 -19.37 -49.51 -13.34
N PRO A 72 -20.38 -50.10 -12.66
CA PRO A 72 -21.28 -49.39 -11.73
C PRO A 72 -20.59 -48.73 -10.52
N GLU A 73 -19.33 -49.07 -10.22
CA GLU A 73 -18.52 -48.39 -9.20
C GLU A 73 -17.89 -47.09 -9.73
N GLN A 74 -17.48 -47.04 -11.00
CA GLN A 74 -16.94 -45.83 -11.63
C GLN A 74 -18.04 -44.76 -11.84
N GLN A 75 -19.29 -45.17 -12.03
CA GLN A 75 -20.43 -44.26 -12.06
C GLN A 75 -20.79 -43.67 -10.70
N ARG A 76 -20.52 -44.40 -9.60
CA ARG A 76 -20.72 -43.89 -8.23
C ARG A 76 -19.67 -42.85 -7.85
N ASP A 77 -18.42 -43.04 -8.27
CA ASP A 77 -17.36 -42.06 -8.09
C ASP A 77 -17.57 -40.79 -8.93
N LEU A 78 -18.11 -40.92 -10.15
CA LEU A 78 -18.50 -39.77 -10.99
C LEU A 78 -19.69 -39.01 -10.40
N SER A 79 -20.69 -39.69 -9.84
CA SER A 79 -21.82 -39.03 -9.17
C SER A 79 -21.41 -38.28 -7.90
N GLY A 80 -20.47 -38.84 -7.11
CA GLY A 80 -19.91 -38.16 -5.94
C GLY A 80 -19.04 -36.95 -6.26
N GLN A 81 -18.45 -36.90 -7.47
CA GLN A 81 -17.77 -35.72 -7.98
C GLN A 81 -18.75 -34.69 -8.56
N THR A 82 -19.88 -35.14 -9.12
CA THR A 82 -20.90 -34.26 -9.71
C THR A 82 -21.63 -33.43 -8.64
N GLU A 83 -21.82 -33.97 -7.43
CA GLU A 83 -22.38 -33.21 -6.31
C GLU A 83 -21.44 -32.09 -5.78
N LYS A 84 -20.11 -32.25 -5.92
CA LYS A 84 -19.14 -31.20 -5.52
C LYS A 84 -18.92 -30.10 -6.56
N LEU A 85 -19.55 -30.20 -7.74
CA LEU A 85 -19.42 -29.23 -8.82
C LEU A 85 -20.66 -28.35 -9.01
N MET A 86 -21.74 -28.57 -8.26
CA MET A 86 -23.00 -27.82 -8.41
C MET A 86 -23.16 -26.78 -7.30
N GLY A 87 -22.25 -25.80 -7.27
CA GLY A 87 -22.29 -24.71 -6.29
C GLY A 87 -21.00 -23.90 -6.17
N ALA A 88 -19.90 -24.36 -6.78
CA ALA A 88 -18.74 -23.51 -6.97
C ALA A 88 -19.09 -22.44 -8.02
N PRO A 89 -18.97 -21.13 -7.71
CA PRO A 89 -19.13 -20.12 -8.73
C PRO A 89 -18.17 -20.43 -9.90
N PRO A 90 -18.58 -20.20 -11.16
CA PRO A 90 -17.66 -20.30 -12.29
C PRO A 90 -16.41 -19.49 -11.96
N ASP A 91 -15.22 -19.99 -12.33
CA ASP A 91 -13.92 -19.37 -12.06
C ASP A 91 -13.98 -17.87 -12.39
N LEU A 92 -14.28 -17.08 -11.36
CA LEU A 92 -14.52 -15.66 -11.54
C LEU A 92 -13.15 -15.08 -11.82
N PRO A 93 -13.03 -14.14 -12.79
CA PRO A 93 -11.79 -13.41 -12.92
C PRO A 93 -11.43 -12.85 -11.53
N PRO A 94 -10.16 -12.91 -11.13
CA PRO A 94 -9.76 -12.47 -9.80
C PRO A 94 -10.32 -11.07 -9.54
N ILE A 95 -11.03 -10.91 -8.43
CA ILE A 95 -11.65 -9.63 -8.05
C ILE A 95 -10.57 -8.54 -7.93
N ALA A 96 -9.36 -8.94 -7.55
CA ALA A 96 -8.19 -8.09 -7.54
C ALA A 96 -7.60 -7.94 -8.95
N SER A 97 -7.39 -6.69 -9.38
CA SER A 97 -6.67 -6.39 -10.62
C SER A 97 -5.28 -7.05 -10.61
N PRO A 98 -4.79 -7.58 -11.75
CA PRO A 98 -3.43 -8.12 -11.86
C PRO A 98 -2.33 -7.10 -11.50
N SER A 99 -2.62 -5.81 -11.57
CA SER A 99 -1.71 -4.72 -11.18
C SER A 99 -1.74 -4.38 -9.68
N ALA A 100 -2.71 -4.91 -8.93
CA ALA A 100 -2.85 -4.61 -7.50
C ALA A 100 -1.73 -5.27 -6.70
N LYS A 101 -1.10 -4.49 -5.81
CA LYS A 101 -0.06 -4.94 -4.87
C LYS A 101 -0.64 -4.89 -3.45
N PRO A 102 -1.49 -5.85 -3.04
CA PRO A 102 -2.28 -5.78 -1.80
C PRO A 102 -1.42 -5.71 -0.54
N GLU A 103 -0.19 -6.22 -0.59
CA GLU A 103 0.72 -6.14 0.54
C GLU A 103 1.28 -4.73 0.74
N ARG A 104 1.37 -3.89 -0.29
CA ARG A 104 2.08 -2.59 -0.22
C ARG A 104 1.17 -1.41 0.06
N VAL A 105 -0.09 -1.52 -0.31
CA VAL A 105 -1.08 -0.46 -0.10
C VAL A 105 -1.83 -0.74 1.21
N PRO A 106 -2.07 0.27 2.05
CA PRO A 106 -2.89 0.07 3.23
C PRO A 106 -4.29 -0.40 2.84
N GLU A 107 -4.77 -1.44 3.52
CA GLU A 107 -6.15 -1.89 3.37
C GLU A 107 -7.07 -1.06 4.27
N PRO A 108 -8.28 -0.69 3.82
CA PRO A 108 -9.19 0.14 4.59
C PRO A 108 -9.59 -0.57 5.89
N VAL A 109 -9.50 0.16 6.99
CA VAL A 109 -9.79 -0.33 8.33
C VAL A 109 -11.08 0.32 8.85
N PRO A 110 -12.09 -0.44 9.30
CA PRO A 110 -13.36 0.12 9.74
C PRO A 110 -13.31 0.63 11.20
N GLY A 111 -12.34 1.50 11.52
CA GLY A 111 -12.19 2.11 12.84
C GLY A 111 -11.41 1.24 13.83
N ALA A 112 -10.07 1.28 13.73
CA ALA A 112 -9.17 0.75 14.73
C ALA A 112 -8.70 1.85 15.68
N ILE A 113 -8.46 1.48 16.94
CA ILE A 113 -7.86 2.38 17.93
C ILE A 113 -6.39 2.05 18.00
N MET A 114 -5.57 3.01 17.57
CA MET A 114 -4.13 2.86 17.45
C MET A 114 -3.41 3.81 18.42
N ARG A 115 -2.28 3.37 18.93
CA ARG A 115 -1.39 4.18 19.78
C ARG A 115 -0.54 5.05 18.89
N ALA A 116 -0.61 6.36 19.11
CA ALA A 116 0.28 7.32 18.48
C ALA A 116 1.15 8.02 19.53
N ALA A 117 2.39 8.33 19.17
CA ALA A 117 3.31 9.14 19.96
C ALA A 117 3.12 10.62 19.60
N VAL A 118 3.21 11.48 20.60
CA VAL A 118 2.93 12.92 20.49
C VAL A 118 4.20 13.70 20.77
N ASP A 119 4.58 14.57 19.84
CA ASP A 119 5.65 15.53 20.06
C ASP A 119 5.10 16.80 20.72
N ARG A 120 5.29 16.86 22.05
CA ARG A 120 4.84 17.95 22.92
C ARG A 120 5.62 19.26 22.77
N SER A 121 6.64 19.30 21.91
CA SER A 121 7.42 20.51 21.64
C SER A 121 6.76 21.46 20.63
N THR A 122 5.64 21.03 20.04
CA THR A 122 5.00 21.70 18.90
C THR A 122 3.77 22.50 19.33
N PRO A 123 3.48 23.66 18.70
CA PRO A 123 2.28 24.44 19.03
C PRO A 123 0.97 23.66 18.83
N LEU A 124 0.91 22.77 17.83
CA LEU A 124 -0.25 21.91 17.59
C LEU A 124 -0.61 21.03 18.77
N THR A 125 0.37 20.60 19.55
CA THR A 125 0.18 19.71 20.72
C THR A 125 0.17 20.48 22.04
N PHE A 126 0.02 21.80 21.99
CA PHE A 126 -0.08 22.62 23.20
C PHE A 126 -1.21 22.13 24.11
N GLY A 127 -0.89 21.96 25.39
CA GLY A 127 -1.79 21.46 26.44
C GLY A 127 -1.87 19.94 26.57
N TYR A 128 -1.26 19.15 25.69
CA TYR A 128 -1.18 17.70 25.89
C TYR A 128 -0.13 17.37 26.96
N GLU A 129 -0.49 16.51 27.91
CA GLU A 129 0.39 16.07 29.01
C GLU A 129 1.04 14.71 28.70
N GLU A 130 0.30 13.84 28.04
CA GLU A 130 0.73 12.50 27.68
C GLU A 130 1.64 12.50 26.44
N THR A 131 2.64 11.62 26.43
CA THR A 131 3.51 11.39 25.27
C THR A 131 2.93 10.40 24.27
N HIS A 132 1.83 9.73 24.65
CA HIS A 132 1.10 8.80 23.79
C HIS A 132 -0.39 9.03 23.94
N LEU A 133 -1.13 8.94 22.84
CA LEU A 133 -2.59 9.00 22.87
C LEU A 133 -3.19 7.95 21.94
N PRO A 134 -4.40 7.47 22.25
CA PRO A 134 -5.13 6.63 21.32
C PRO A 134 -5.72 7.54 20.21
N VAL A 135 -5.51 7.14 18.96
CA VAL A 135 -6.13 7.74 17.76
C VAL A 135 -7.04 6.74 17.08
N LEU A 136 -8.09 7.24 16.43
CA LEU A 136 -8.91 6.44 15.52
C LEU A 136 -8.21 6.37 14.17
N VAL A 137 -8.19 5.20 13.54
CA VAL A 137 -7.78 4.98 12.15
C VAL A 137 -8.95 4.29 11.45
N ASP A 138 -9.61 5.01 10.54
CA ASP A 138 -10.82 4.55 9.85
C ASP A 138 -10.71 4.60 8.32
N SER A 139 -9.50 4.84 7.80
CA SER A 139 -9.22 4.89 6.37
C SER A 139 -8.10 3.93 5.93
N ALA A 140 -7.76 4.03 4.64
CA ALA A 140 -6.60 3.39 4.01
C ALA A 140 -5.48 4.41 3.70
N TYR A 141 -5.55 5.63 4.23
CA TYR A 141 -4.65 6.72 3.86
C TYR A 141 -3.63 6.98 4.98
N PHE A 142 -2.46 6.38 4.84
CA PHE A 142 -1.36 6.61 5.77
C PHE A 142 -0.33 7.55 5.16
N PHE A 143 0.17 8.49 5.96
CA PHE A 143 1.07 9.55 5.50
C PHE A 143 2.49 9.29 5.99
N ARG A 144 3.45 9.26 5.08
CA ARG A 144 4.86 9.27 5.45
C ARG A 144 5.19 10.56 6.22
N PRO A 145 6.12 10.53 7.18
CA PRO A 145 6.54 11.73 7.87
C PRO A 145 7.00 12.78 6.86
N SER A 146 6.59 14.02 7.08
CA SER A 146 7.08 15.16 6.32
C SER A 146 8.59 15.33 6.54
N LYS A 147 9.29 15.72 5.47
CA LYS A 147 10.74 15.98 5.50
C LYS A 147 11.04 17.45 5.81
N GLN A 148 10.12 18.35 5.47
CA GLN A 148 10.29 19.79 5.59
C GLN A 148 9.46 20.39 6.73
N GLY A 149 8.41 19.69 7.14
CA GLY A 149 7.51 20.09 8.22
C GLY A 149 7.76 19.38 9.54
N THR A 150 6.87 19.67 10.48
CA THR A 150 6.84 19.11 11.82
C THR A 150 5.84 17.95 11.88
N ASN A 151 6.28 16.80 12.38
CA ASN A 151 5.43 15.62 12.55
C ASN A 151 4.93 15.56 14.00
N ALA A 152 3.87 16.30 14.29
CA ALA A 152 3.36 16.51 15.65
C ALA A 152 2.85 15.22 16.31
N VAL A 153 2.33 14.28 15.52
CA VAL A 153 1.85 12.98 16.02
C VAL A 153 2.30 11.90 15.05
N VAL A 154 2.99 10.88 15.55
CA VAL A 154 3.57 9.80 14.73
C VAL A 154 3.26 8.43 15.29
N PHE A 155 3.27 7.43 14.43
CA PHE A 155 3.25 6.03 14.83
C PHE A 155 4.68 5.53 14.99
N ALA A 156 4.98 4.95 16.15
CA ALA A 156 6.33 4.47 16.45
C ALA A 156 6.84 3.51 15.37
N ALA A 157 8.08 3.72 14.92
CA ALA A 157 8.71 2.86 13.90
C ALA A 157 9.19 1.51 14.46
N SER A 158 9.46 1.45 15.76
CA SER A 158 9.93 0.24 16.45
C SER A 158 8.78 -0.74 16.72
N ASP A 159 9.08 -2.04 16.64
CA ASP A 159 8.17 -3.14 17.00
C ASP A 159 8.11 -3.43 18.51
N ALA A 160 8.83 -2.65 19.34
CA ALA A 160 8.90 -2.86 20.79
C ALA A 160 7.53 -2.85 21.48
N GLN A 161 6.55 -2.13 20.91
CA GLN A 161 5.19 -2.10 21.41
C GLN A 161 4.19 -2.20 20.24
N SER A 162 3.08 -2.91 20.45
CA SER A 162 1.98 -2.92 19.49
C SER A 162 1.34 -1.53 19.40
N LEU A 163 1.09 -1.11 18.15
CA LEU A 163 0.32 0.09 17.87
C LEU A 163 -1.17 -0.17 18.11
N ARG A 164 -1.65 -1.40 17.92
CA ARG A 164 -3.07 -1.72 18.12
C ARG A 164 -3.42 -1.69 19.61
N ILE A 165 -4.39 -0.85 19.96
CA ILE A 165 -5.01 -0.86 21.29
C ILE A 165 -6.30 -1.68 21.24
N ALA A 166 -7.15 -1.42 20.24
CA ALA A 166 -8.43 -2.11 20.05
C ALA A 166 -8.91 -2.02 18.59
N GLY A 167 -9.99 -2.73 18.27
CA GLY A 167 -10.57 -2.75 16.93
C GLY A 167 -9.96 -3.80 16.01
N PHE A 168 -10.41 -3.82 14.75
CA PHE A 168 -9.95 -4.76 13.72
C PHE A 168 -8.74 -4.21 12.98
N ILE A 169 -7.78 -5.07 12.64
CA ILE A 169 -6.67 -4.73 11.74
C ILE A 169 -6.42 -5.88 10.77
N TRP A 170 -5.90 -5.58 9.58
CA TRP A 170 -5.50 -6.60 8.62
C TRP A 170 -4.15 -7.21 9.03
N PRO A 171 -4.08 -8.54 9.25
CA PRO A 171 -2.82 -9.21 9.59
C PRO A 171 -1.75 -8.96 8.52
N GLY A 172 -0.56 -8.53 8.94
CA GLY A 172 0.57 -8.28 8.02
C GLY A 172 0.47 -7.02 7.14
N ASN A 173 -0.64 -6.29 7.18
CA ASN A 173 -0.85 -5.07 6.39
C ASN A 173 -0.92 -3.83 7.28
N THR A 174 -2.03 -3.63 8.02
CA THR A 174 -2.34 -2.36 8.69
C THR A 174 -1.23 -1.90 9.62
N GLU A 175 -0.90 -2.69 10.66
CA GLU A 175 0.08 -2.28 11.67
C GLU A 175 1.49 -2.13 11.06
N ARG A 176 1.84 -3.00 10.12
CA ARG A 176 3.14 -2.96 9.42
C ARG A 176 3.30 -1.68 8.60
N LEU A 177 2.28 -1.30 7.84
CA LEU A 177 2.31 -0.12 6.97
C LEU A 177 2.11 1.18 7.75
N LEU A 178 1.43 1.13 8.90
CA LEU A 178 1.21 2.28 9.77
C LEU A 178 2.47 2.65 10.57
N ARG A 179 3.37 1.70 10.86
CA ARG A 179 4.62 1.99 11.59
C ARG A 179 5.48 3.02 10.85
N GLY A 180 5.99 3.99 11.62
CA GLY A 180 6.83 5.07 11.08
C GLY A 180 6.09 6.03 10.15
N THR A 181 4.76 6.08 10.22
CA THR A 181 3.92 7.08 9.53
C THR A 181 3.54 8.20 10.48
N SER A 182 3.01 9.28 9.94
CA SER A 182 2.57 10.46 10.68
C SER A 182 1.05 10.59 10.63
N TYR A 183 0.47 10.95 11.77
CA TYR A 183 -0.97 11.15 11.94
C TYR A 183 -1.35 12.63 11.88
N VAL A 184 -0.50 13.53 12.42
CA VAL A 184 -0.65 14.98 12.28
C VAL A 184 0.66 15.59 11.81
N ILE A 185 0.60 16.39 10.74
CA ILE A 185 1.73 17.06 10.13
C ILE A 185 1.42 18.55 10.04
N ASP A 186 2.39 19.39 10.38
CA ASP A 186 2.40 20.82 10.07
C ASP A 186 3.50 21.11 9.05
N GLU A 187 3.13 21.57 7.86
CA GLU A 187 4.06 21.87 6.79
C GLU A 187 4.13 23.38 6.51
N PRO A 188 5.30 24.03 6.66
CA PRO A 188 5.45 25.43 6.26
C PRO A 188 5.37 25.55 4.73
N THR A 189 4.46 26.39 4.25
CA THR A 189 4.28 26.68 2.81
C THR A 189 4.29 28.19 2.58
N GLY A 190 5.40 28.71 2.08
CA GLY A 190 5.59 30.15 1.85
C GLY A 190 5.56 30.93 3.17
N ARG A 191 4.51 31.75 3.36
CA ARG A 191 4.27 32.52 4.59
C ARG A 191 3.23 31.90 5.52
N GLY A 192 2.63 30.77 5.14
CA GLY A 192 1.59 30.08 5.88
C GLY A 192 1.94 28.64 6.15
N HIS A 193 0.95 27.89 6.62
CA HIS A 193 1.09 26.51 7.05
C HIS A 193 -0.01 25.64 6.41
N VAL A 194 0.35 24.41 6.08
CA VAL A 194 -0.59 23.37 5.66
C VAL A 194 -0.57 22.31 6.75
N VAL A 195 -1.67 22.19 7.49
CA VAL A 195 -1.82 21.17 8.54
C VAL A 195 -2.59 19.98 7.98
N LEU A 196 -1.97 18.80 8.01
CA LEU A 196 -2.55 17.55 7.56
C LEU A 196 -2.93 16.69 8.76
N PHE A 197 -4.18 16.25 8.77
CA PHE A 197 -4.66 15.20 9.66
C PHE A 197 -4.90 13.95 8.81
N ALA A 198 -4.39 12.81 9.29
CA ALA A 198 -4.56 11.53 8.58
C ALA A 198 -6.04 11.12 8.53
N GLU A 199 -6.77 11.37 9.62
CA GLU A 199 -8.21 11.12 9.74
C GLU A 199 -8.97 12.39 10.13
N ASP A 200 -10.30 12.32 10.14
CA ASP A 200 -11.13 13.42 10.61
C ASP A 200 -10.90 13.68 12.12
N PRO A 201 -10.34 14.85 12.51
CA PRO A 201 -10.05 15.15 13.90
C PRO A 201 -11.30 15.31 14.76
N ASN A 202 -12.49 15.38 14.15
CA ASN A 202 -13.78 15.50 14.81
C ASN A 202 -14.74 14.38 14.44
N PHE A 203 -14.23 13.20 14.02
CA PHE A 203 -15.04 12.06 13.59
C PHE A 203 -16.23 11.82 14.53
N ARG A 204 -17.44 12.09 14.00
CA ARG A 204 -18.74 11.99 14.69
C ARG A 204 -18.83 12.68 16.07
N ALA A 205 -17.93 13.61 16.37
CA ALA A 205 -17.77 14.24 17.69
C ALA A 205 -17.58 13.25 18.87
N ILE A 206 -17.22 11.99 18.60
CA ILE A 206 -17.00 10.97 19.63
C ILE A 206 -15.53 10.89 20.05
N TRP A 207 -14.59 11.14 19.12
CA TRP A 207 -13.17 11.00 19.37
C TRP A 207 -12.50 12.34 19.62
N ARG A 208 -12.36 12.73 20.89
CA ARG A 208 -11.92 14.08 21.28
C ARG A 208 -10.41 14.30 21.32
N ASN A 209 -9.62 13.23 21.15
CA ASN A 209 -8.17 13.31 21.30
C ASN A 209 -7.49 14.13 20.21
N ALA A 210 -8.11 14.31 19.04
CA ALA A 210 -7.58 15.15 17.95
C ALA A 210 -8.25 16.53 17.89
N THR A 211 -9.40 16.71 18.55
CA THR A 211 -10.16 17.96 18.55
C THR A 211 -9.35 19.15 19.06
N ARG A 212 -8.52 18.97 20.10
CA ARG A 212 -7.67 20.05 20.60
C ARG A 212 -6.59 20.44 19.58
N MET A 213 -5.93 19.47 18.94
CA MET A 213 -4.96 19.75 17.86
C MET A 213 -5.62 20.51 16.71
N PHE A 214 -6.85 20.16 16.35
CA PHE A 214 -7.63 20.89 15.36
C PHE A 214 -7.85 22.36 15.74
N PHE A 215 -8.22 22.65 16.99
CA PHE A 215 -8.32 24.05 17.43
C PHE A 215 -6.98 24.77 17.46
N ASN A 216 -5.92 24.09 17.93
CA ASN A 216 -4.56 24.65 17.95
C ASN A 216 -4.09 25.02 16.53
N SER A 217 -4.50 24.28 15.49
CA SER A 217 -4.14 24.57 14.08
C SER A 217 -4.71 25.88 13.51
N PHE A 218 -5.69 26.50 14.19
CA PHE A 218 -6.17 27.83 13.82
C PHE A 218 -5.51 28.95 14.63
N LEU A 219 -5.00 28.62 15.81
CA LEU A 219 -4.48 29.60 16.76
C LEU A 219 -2.99 29.87 16.56
N PHE A 220 -2.25 28.87 16.08
CA PHE A 220 -0.81 28.89 15.87
C PHE A 220 -0.51 28.64 14.39
#